data_AF-A0A6N8BQ33-F1
#
_entry.id   AF-A0A6N8BQ33-F1
#
_cell.length_a   1.000
_cell.length_b   1.000
_cell.length_c   1.000
_cell.angle_alpha   90.00
_cell.angle_beta   90.00
_cell.angle_gamma   90.00
#
_symmetry.space_group_name_H-M   'P 1'
#
loop_
_entity.id
_entity.type
_entity.pdbx_description
1 polymer ?
#
loop_
_entity_poly.entity_id
_entity_poly.type
_entity_poly.pdbx_seq_one_letter_code
_entity_poly.pdbx_strand_id
1 'polypeptide(L)'
;MIIEWKITKKRGYFRPALHYSVRLEDHEKALALPIVSIVSDIPQPEEDRQDYCYPGLFERAAGYTPTRFYTLEAPSHKGHSWTRCLILPWRAANEYPEVEQSFQRLRDVLEAEIEKADNSQPMNENGSVQTSAAAKVMLAPNLLAERLLRLASNAQAS
;
A
#
# COMPACT_ATOMS: atom_id res chain seq x y z
N MET A 1 6.68 6.83 -8.49
CA MET A 1 6.25 5.42 -8.71
C MET A 1 6.57 4.99 -10.13
N ILE A 2 6.65 3.69 -10.37
CA ILE A 2 6.88 3.14 -11.71
C ILE A 2 5.89 2.00 -11.97
N ILE A 3 5.07 2.14 -13.02
CA ILE A 3 4.17 1.09 -13.51
C ILE A 3 4.71 0.60 -14.85
N GLU A 4 5.09 -0.68 -14.91
CA GLU A 4 5.56 -1.32 -16.13
C GLU A 4 4.61 -2.44 -16.51
N TRP A 5 4.29 -2.54 -17.79
CA TRP A 5 3.41 -3.59 -18.29
C TRP A 5 3.78 -4.03 -19.71
N LYS A 6 3.40 -5.26 -20.04
CA LYS A 6 3.52 -5.82 -21.39
C LYS A 6 2.40 -6.81 -21.66
N ILE A 7 1.93 -6.84 -22.90
CA ILE A 7 0.96 -7.84 -23.38
C ILE A 7 1.69 -8.81 -24.31
N THR A 8 1.56 -10.11 -24.03
CA THR A 8 2.14 -11.16 -24.87
C THR A 8 1.05 -12.11 -25.35
N LYS A 9 1.06 -12.48 -26.63
CA LYS A 9 0.10 -13.42 -27.21
C LYS A 9 0.84 -14.45 -28.07
N LYS A 10 0.52 -15.74 -27.89
CA LYS A 10 0.99 -16.82 -28.77
C LYS A 10 0.14 -16.87 -30.05
N ARG A 11 0.72 -17.34 -31.16
CA ARG A 11 -0.02 -17.52 -32.42
C ARG A 11 -1.18 -18.51 -32.25
N GLY A 12 -2.33 -18.20 -32.84
CA GLY A 12 -3.51 -19.07 -32.86
C GLY A 12 -4.63 -18.54 -31.97
N TYR A 13 -5.36 -19.48 -31.34
CA TYR A 13 -6.52 -19.17 -30.50
C TYR A 13 -6.16 -18.84 -29.05
N PHE A 14 -4.87 -18.72 -28.72
CA PHE A 14 -4.43 -18.36 -27.39
C PHE A 14 -4.86 -16.94 -27.01
N ARG A 15 -5.31 -16.79 -25.76
CA ARG A 15 -5.60 -15.50 -25.15
C ARG A 15 -4.29 -14.75 -24.89
N PRO A 16 -4.27 -13.42 -25.05
CA PRO A 16 -3.15 -12.62 -24.59
C PRO A 16 -3.03 -12.64 -23.07
N ALA A 17 -1.80 -12.51 -22.58
CA ALA A 17 -1.50 -12.36 -21.17
C ALA A 17 -0.87 -10.98 -20.92
N LEU A 18 -1.48 -10.20 -20.05
CA LEU A 18 -0.97 -8.94 -19.53
C LEU A 18 -0.10 -9.23 -18.31
N HIS A 19 1.18 -8.89 -18.41
CA HIS A 19 2.09 -8.92 -17.27
C HIS A 19 2.35 -7.49 -16.84
N TYR A 20 2.19 -7.20 -15.55
CA TYR A 20 2.48 -5.87 -15.02
C TYR A 20 3.16 -5.93 -13.66
N SER A 21 3.90 -4.87 -13.34
CA SER A 21 4.50 -4.65 -12.03
C SER A 21 4.33 -3.18 -11.65
N VAL A 22 4.08 -2.94 -10.38
CA VAL A 22 4.00 -1.59 -9.80
C VAL A 22 5.06 -1.49 -8.73
N ARG A 23 5.89 -0.46 -8.80
CA ARG A 23 6.97 -0.21 -7.86
C ARG A 23 6.85 1.19 -7.28
N LEU A 24 6.82 1.27 -5.96
CA LEU A 24 6.98 2.53 -5.24
C LEU A 24 8.46 2.90 -5.19
N GLU A 25 8.74 4.18 -5.37
CA GLU A 25 10.04 4.78 -5.14
C GLU A 25 10.29 4.97 -3.64
N ASP A 26 11.55 5.15 -3.25
CA ASP A 26 11.92 5.14 -1.83
C ASP A 26 11.33 6.32 -1.05
N HIS A 27 11.16 7.48 -1.69
CA HIS A 27 10.48 8.63 -1.09
C HIS A 27 8.98 8.37 -0.87
N GLU A 28 8.32 7.64 -1.77
CA GLU A 28 6.91 7.25 -1.62
C GLU A 28 6.74 6.19 -0.52
N LYS A 29 7.69 5.25 -0.40
CA LYS A 29 7.68 4.28 0.70
C LYS A 29 7.87 4.94 2.06
N ALA A 30 8.66 6.02 2.13
CA ALA A 30 8.88 6.77 3.36
C ALA A 30 7.57 7.39 3.92
N LEU A 31 6.58 7.65 3.05
CA LEU A 31 5.26 8.14 3.42
C LEU A 31 4.32 7.06 4.03
N ALA A 32 4.82 5.83 4.20
CA ALA A 32 4.07 4.74 4.80
C ALA A 32 2.72 4.42 4.11
N LEU A 33 2.65 4.55 2.78
CA LEU A 33 1.42 4.41 2.00
C LEU A 33 0.71 3.04 2.19
N PRO A 34 -0.64 3.02 2.23
CA PRO A 34 -1.43 1.80 2.25
C PRO A 34 -1.40 1.07 0.90
N ILE A 35 -2.01 -0.12 0.84
CA ILE A 35 -2.31 -0.77 -0.44
C ILE A 35 -3.39 0.04 -1.15
N VAL A 36 -3.15 0.41 -2.41
CA VAL A 36 -4.14 1.09 -3.25
C VAL A 36 -4.65 0.11 -4.30
N SER A 37 -5.97 0.05 -4.47
CA SER A 37 -6.61 -0.80 -5.48
C SER A 37 -7.73 -0.09 -6.19
N ILE A 38 -7.92 -0.42 -7.46
CA ILE A 38 -9.03 0.08 -8.29
C ILE A 38 -9.67 -1.08 -9.05
N VAL A 39 -10.97 -0.98 -9.30
CA VAL A 39 -11.62 -1.81 -10.31
C VAL A 39 -11.28 -1.21 -11.68
N SER A 40 -10.64 -2.00 -12.53
CA SER A 40 -10.24 -1.58 -13.88
C SER A 40 -11.38 -1.72 -14.89
N ASP A 41 -11.15 -1.27 -16.11
CA ASP A 41 -12.05 -1.51 -17.24
C ASP A 41 -11.55 -2.70 -18.08
N ILE A 42 -10.54 -3.42 -17.59
CA ILE A 42 -9.97 -4.60 -18.25
C ILE A 42 -10.89 -5.78 -17.99
N PRO A 43 -11.55 -6.34 -19.03
CA PRO A 43 -12.48 -7.44 -18.84
C PRO A 43 -11.78 -8.71 -18.37
N GLN A 44 -12.44 -9.45 -17.48
CA GLN A 44 -12.07 -10.83 -17.17
C GLN A 44 -12.76 -11.77 -18.17
N PRO A 45 -12.03 -12.68 -18.82
CA PRO A 45 -12.65 -13.77 -19.58
C PRO A 45 -13.59 -14.58 -18.69
N GLU A 46 -14.70 -15.07 -19.25
CA GLU A 46 -15.68 -15.87 -18.50
C GLU A 46 -15.05 -17.15 -17.90
N GLU A 47 -14.13 -17.76 -18.64
CA GLU A 47 -13.37 -18.94 -18.23
C GLU A 47 -11.87 -18.60 -18.15
N ASP A 48 -11.47 -17.95 -17.07
CA ASP A 48 -10.12 -17.40 -16.86
C ASP A 48 -9.01 -18.45 -16.71
N ARG A 49 -9.35 -19.71 -16.44
CA ARG A 49 -8.39 -20.84 -16.39
C ARG A 49 -8.00 -21.35 -17.77
N GLN A 50 -8.79 -21.03 -18.79
CA GLN A 50 -8.53 -21.47 -20.16
C GLN A 50 -7.64 -20.42 -20.87
N ASP A 51 -6.50 -20.85 -21.40
CA ASP A 51 -5.55 -19.95 -22.07
C ASP A 51 -5.85 -19.76 -23.56
N TYR A 52 -6.98 -20.26 -24.07
CA TYR A 52 -7.43 -20.15 -25.46
C TYR A 52 -8.93 -19.89 -25.58
N CYS A 53 -9.36 -19.36 -26.72
CA CYS A 53 -10.76 -19.18 -27.05
C CYS A 53 -11.05 -19.44 -28.54
N TYR A 54 -11.89 -20.44 -28.81
CA TYR A 54 -12.29 -20.79 -30.18
C TYR A 54 -13.33 -19.81 -30.75
N PRO A 55 -13.43 -19.68 -32.09
CA PRO A 55 -14.43 -18.82 -32.72
C PRO A 55 -15.86 -19.15 -32.26
N GLY A 56 -16.66 -18.12 -31.98
CA GLY A 56 -18.07 -18.27 -31.59
C GLY A 56 -18.33 -18.63 -30.13
N LEU A 57 -17.29 -18.82 -29.31
CA LEU A 57 -17.43 -19.12 -27.88
C LEU A 57 -17.05 -17.92 -27.01
N PHE A 58 -17.68 -17.80 -25.84
CA PHE A 58 -17.34 -16.84 -24.77
C PHE A 58 -17.18 -15.41 -25.31
N GLU A 59 -15.99 -14.82 -25.16
CA GLU A 59 -15.69 -13.46 -25.63
C GLU A 59 -15.74 -13.29 -27.15
N ARG A 60 -15.81 -14.40 -27.90
CA ARG A 60 -15.92 -14.44 -29.37
C ARG A 60 -17.32 -14.79 -29.85
N ALA A 61 -18.29 -14.94 -28.95
CA ALA A 61 -19.70 -15.13 -29.28
C ALA A 61 -20.31 -13.82 -29.82
N ALA A 62 -21.32 -13.94 -30.68
CA ALA A 62 -22.05 -12.79 -31.18
C ALA A 62 -22.80 -12.09 -30.04
N GLY A 63 -22.64 -10.77 -29.91
CA GLY A 63 -23.27 -10.00 -28.84
C GLY A 63 -22.61 -10.15 -27.46
N TYR A 64 -21.39 -10.70 -27.38
CA TYR A 64 -20.65 -10.78 -26.13
C TYR A 64 -20.50 -9.40 -25.49
N THR A 65 -20.81 -9.32 -24.20
CA THR A 65 -20.64 -8.12 -23.38
C THR A 65 -19.94 -8.51 -22.07
N PRO A 66 -18.82 -7.88 -21.71
CA PRO A 66 -18.10 -8.23 -20.50
C PRO A 66 -18.90 -7.86 -19.24
N THR A 67 -18.97 -8.79 -18.29
CA THR A 67 -19.69 -8.60 -17.01
C THR A 67 -18.77 -8.51 -15.80
N ARG A 68 -17.49 -8.91 -15.94
CA ARG A 68 -16.49 -8.93 -14.87
C ARG A 68 -15.24 -8.19 -15.32
N PHE A 69 -14.61 -7.49 -14.40
CA PHE A 69 -13.42 -6.68 -14.65
C PHE A 69 -12.34 -6.94 -13.59
N TYR A 70 -11.07 -6.84 -13.98
CA TYR A 70 -9.96 -7.07 -13.05
C TYR A 70 -9.82 -5.93 -12.04
N THR A 71 -9.37 -6.28 -10.83
CA THR A 71 -8.88 -5.30 -9.87
C THR A 71 -7.38 -5.13 -10.06
N LEU A 72 -6.92 -3.90 -10.19
CA LEU A 72 -5.49 -3.57 -10.21
C LEU A 72 -5.08 -3.06 -8.84
N GLU A 73 -3.87 -3.42 -8.43
CA GLU A 73 -3.34 -3.13 -7.10
C GLU A 73 -1.92 -2.57 -7.21
N ALA A 74 -1.64 -1.56 -6.41
CA ALA A 74 -0.30 -1.08 -6.11
C ALA A 74 0.14 -1.59 -4.72
N PRO A 75 1.41 -2.01 -4.55
CA PRO A 75 1.91 -2.52 -3.28
C PRO A 75 1.93 -1.42 -2.21
N SER A 76 1.90 -1.81 -0.93
CA SER A 76 2.15 -0.90 0.20
C SER A 76 3.63 -0.57 0.38
N HIS A 77 3.94 0.38 1.26
CA HIS A 77 5.31 0.73 1.64
C HIS A 77 6.15 -0.44 2.19
N LYS A 78 5.51 -1.48 2.77
CA LYS A 78 6.17 -2.70 3.25
C LYS A 78 6.13 -3.85 2.23
N GLY A 79 5.34 -3.70 1.18
CA GLY A 79 5.12 -4.73 0.19
C GLY A 79 6.33 -4.93 -0.69
N HIS A 80 6.67 -6.19 -0.96
CA HIS A 80 7.62 -6.51 -2.03
C HIS A 80 7.01 -6.21 -3.39
N SER A 81 7.82 -5.70 -4.31
CA SER A 81 7.44 -5.60 -5.72
C SER A 81 7.08 -6.98 -6.26
N TRP A 82 5.87 -7.16 -6.76
CA TRP A 82 5.44 -8.39 -7.43
C TRP A 82 5.07 -8.12 -8.88
N THR A 83 5.21 -9.15 -9.70
CA THR A 83 4.67 -9.17 -11.07
C THR A 83 3.35 -9.92 -11.04
N ARG A 84 2.28 -9.30 -11.54
CA ARG A 84 0.98 -9.94 -11.76
C ARG A 84 0.84 -10.35 -13.23
N CYS A 85 0.08 -11.41 -13.45
CA CYS A 85 -0.31 -11.88 -14.79
C CYS A 85 -1.83 -11.97 -14.85
N LEU A 86 -2.43 -11.29 -15.82
CA LEU A 86 -3.87 -11.29 -16.11
C LEU A 86 -4.10 -11.84 -17.51
N ILE A 87 -5.12 -12.68 -17.68
CA ILE A 87 -5.50 -13.18 -19.00
C ILE A 87 -6.50 -12.22 -19.61
N LEU A 88 -6.23 -11.76 -20.82
CA LEU A 88 -7.10 -10.83 -21.54
C LEU A 88 -8.06 -11.60 -22.46
N PRO A 89 -9.26 -11.06 -22.74
CA PRO A 89 -10.16 -11.64 -23.72
C PRO A 89 -9.50 -11.65 -25.11
N TRP A 90 -9.71 -12.71 -25.88
CA TRP A 90 -9.23 -12.75 -27.26
C TRP A 90 -9.90 -11.68 -28.11
N ARG A 91 -9.11 -10.89 -28.85
CA ARG A 91 -9.59 -9.94 -29.86
C ARG A 91 -8.91 -10.16 -31.21
N ALA A 92 -9.63 -9.82 -32.28
CA ALA A 92 -9.12 -9.92 -33.66
C ALA A 92 -8.00 -8.89 -33.93
N ALA A 93 -8.20 -7.64 -33.50
CA ALA A 93 -7.24 -6.55 -33.70
C ALA A 93 -6.04 -6.59 -32.73
N ASN A 94 -6.12 -7.36 -31.63
CA ASN A 94 -5.14 -7.37 -30.53
C ASN A 94 -4.90 -6.01 -29.86
N GLU A 95 -5.90 -5.14 -29.89
CA GLU A 95 -5.86 -3.82 -29.25
C GLU A 95 -6.55 -3.87 -27.89
N TYR A 96 -5.91 -3.28 -26.87
CA TYR A 96 -6.38 -3.24 -25.49
C TYR A 96 -6.16 -1.84 -24.88
N PRO A 97 -6.79 -0.78 -25.42
CA PRO A 97 -6.61 0.59 -24.92
C PRO A 97 -7.01 0.75 -23.44
N GLU A 98 -7.96 -0.07 -22.97
CA GLU A 98 -8.41 -0.06 -21.58
C GLU A 98 -7.31 -0.41 -20.57
N VAL A 99 -6.25 -1.10 -21.01
CA VAL A 99 -5.12 -1.48 -20.15
C VAL A 99 -4.34 -0.24 -19.72
N GLU A 100 -3.93 0.59 -20.68
CA GLU A 100 -3.21 1.83 -20.39
C GLU A 100 -4.09 2.82 -19.61
N GLN A 101 -5.35 2.98 -20.01
CA GLN A 101 -6.32 3.83 -19.30
C GLN A 101 -6.53 3.38 -17.85
N SER A 102 -6.55 2.07 -17.59
CA SER A 102 -6.69 1.55 -16.23
C SER A 102 -5.43 1.77 -15.39
N PHE A 103 -4.23 1.63 -15.96
CA PHE A 103 -3.00 1.99 -15.24
C PHE A 103 -2.89 3.49 -14.98
N GLN A 104 -3.36 4.33 -15.90
CA GLN A 104 -3.43 5.77 -15.69
C GLN A 104 -4.32 6.11 -14.48
N ARG A 105 -5.52 5.53 -14.41
CA ARG A 105 -6.41 5.68 -13.25
C ARG A 105 -5.80 5.15 -11.95
N LEU A 106 -5.09 4.03 -11.99
CA LEU A 106 -4.41 3.49 -10.80
C LEU A 106 -3.36 4.49 -10.29
N ARG A 107 -2.60 5.09 -11.22
CA ARG A 107 -1.63 6.12 -10.90
C ARG A 107 -2.32 7.35 -10.30
N ASP A 108 -3.42 7.83 -10.88
CA ASP A 108 -4.11 9.02 -10.37
C ASP A 108 -4.59 8.82 -8.92
N VAL A 109 -5.12 7.63 -8.60
CA VAL A 109 -5.54 7.29 -7.23
C VAL A 109 -4.33 7.19 -6.29
N LEU A 110 -3.22 6.62 -6.75
CA LEU A 110 -2.01 6.52 -5.95
C LEU A 110 -1.36 7.89 -5.69
N GLU A 111 -1.33 8.77 -6.69
CA GLU A 111 -0.87 10.16 -6.56
C GLU A 111 -1.73 10.94 -5.55
N ALA A 112 -3.04 10.74 -5.56
CA ALA A 112 -3.93 11.35 -4.56
C ALA A 112 -3.66 10.84 -3.13
N GLU A 113 -3.29 9.57 -2.96
CA GLU A 113 -2.88 9.04 -1.64
C GLU A 113 -1.50 9.56 -1.21
N ILE A 114 -0.56 9.72 -2.16
CA ILE A 114 0.72 10.37 -1.91
C ILE A 114 0.50 11.80 -1.41
N GLU A 115 -0.34 12.58 -2.08
CA GLU A 115 -0.67 13.95 -1.67
C GLU A 115 -1.28 14.01 -0.27
N LYS A 116 -2.21 13.10 0.06
CA LYS A 116 -2.79 13.01 1.41
C LYS A 116 -1.74 12.71 2.48
N ALA A 117 -0.85 11.75 2.20
CA ALA A 117 0.20 11.36 3.14
C ALA A 117 1.24 12.48 3.31
N ASP A 118 1.62 13.16 2.24
CA ASP A 118 2.56 14.29 2.27
C ASP A 118 2.01 15.49 3.04
N ASN A 119 0.70 15.76 2.94
CA ASN A 119 0.04 16.80 3.72
C ASN A 119 0.04 16.52 5.25
N SER A 120 0.26 15.28 5.68
CA SER A 120 0.44 14.93 7.09
C SER A 120 1.87 15.24 7.55
N GLN A 121 2.13 16.52 7.80
CA GLN A 121 3.46 17.02 8.15
C GLN A 121 4.07 16.33 9.39
N PRO A 122 5.38 16.06 9.39
CA PRO A 122 6.05 15.47 10.54
C PRO A 122 6.02 16.43 11.74
N MET A 123 5.92 15.88 12.95
CA MET A 123 6.01 16.64 14.19
C MET A 123 7.09 16.07 15.11
N ASN A 124 7.78 16.94 15.84
CA ASN A 124 8.73 16.56 16.88
C ASN A 124 8.53 17.49 18.08
N GLU A 125 7.95 16.94 19.15
CA GLU A 125 7.66 17.68 20.38
C GLU A 125 8.43 17.06 21.54
N ASN A 126 9.17 17.90 22.27
CA ASN A 126 9.95 17.50 23.43
C ASN A 126 9.45 18.27 24.65
N GLY A 127 8.97 17.56 25.67
CA GLY A 127 8.53 18.14 26.94
C GLY A 127 9.36 17.64 28.11
N SER A 128 9.55 18.49 29.11
CA SER A 128 10.05 18.07 30.42
C SER A 128 9.22 18.73 31.51
N VAL A 129 8.68 17.92 32.41
CA VAL A 129 7.93 18.39 33.58
C VAL A 129 8.75 18.07 34.82
N GLN A 130 9.00 19.10 35.62
CA GLN A 130 9.77 18.98 36.85
C GLN A 130 8.87 19.28 38.05
N THR A 131 9.23 18.71 39.20
CA THR A 131 8.55 19.01 40.47
C THR A 131 8.55 20.52 40.70
N SER A 132 7.36 21.08 40.96
CA SER A 132 7.23 22.51 41.20
C SER A 132 8.08 22.95 42.39
N ALA A 133 8.55 24.18 42.37
CA ALA A 133 9.33 24.73 43.48
C ALA A 133 8.55 24.65 44.80
N ALA A 134 7.24 24.89 44.78
CA ALA A 134 6.36 24.77 45.95
C ALA A 134 6.36 23.35 46.54
N ALA A 135 6.23 22.32 45.69
CA ALA A 135 6.29 20.94 46.15
C ALA A 135 7.68 20.55 46.67
N LYS A 136 8.76 21.06 46.05
CA LYS A 136 10.13 20.86 46.56
C LYS A 136 10.32 21.46 47.95
N VAL A 137 9.79 22.66 48.19
CA VAL A 137 9.84 23.32 49.51
C VAL A 137 9.03 22.56 50.55
N MET A 138 7.85 22.04 50.19
CA MET A 138 7.03 21.24 51.10
C MET A 138 7.71 19.92 51.51
N LEU A 139 8.38 19.25 50.56
CA LEU A 139 8.95 17.91 50.77
C LEU A 139 10.34 17.93 51.43
N ALA A 140 11.11 19.01 51.25
CA ALA A 140 12.49 19.09 51.71
C ALA A 140 12.68 18.83 53.22
N PRO A 141 11.86 19.36 54.16
CA PRO A 141 12.07 19.16 55.59
C PRO A 141 11.87 17.69 56.01
N ASN A 142 10.83 17.04 55.51
CA ASN A 142 10.50 15.66 55.86
C ASN A 142 11.56 14.69 55.31
N LEU A 143 12.03 14.91 54.08
CA LEU A 143 13.12 14.12 53.50
C LEU A 143 14.44 14.26 54.28
N LEU A 144 14.71 15.45 54.83
CA LEU A 144 15.90 15.72 55.63
C LEU A 144 15.80 15.03 57.00
N ALA A 145 14.65 15.13 57.66
CA ALA A 145 14.39 14.44 58.93
C ALA A 145 14.51 12.91 58.80
N GLU A 146 13.96 12.32 57.74
CA GLU A 146 14.03 10.88 57.49
C GLU A 146 15.49 10.42 57.27
N ARG A 147 16.30 11.21 56.54
CA ARG A 147 17.73 10.92 56.34
C ARG A 147 18.52 10.99 57.64
N LEU A 148 18.26 11.99 58.49
CA LEU A 148 18.92 12.13 59.79
C LEU A 148 18.57 10.95 60.71
N LEU A 149 17.30 10.56 60.75
CA LEU A 149 16.85 9.41 61.54
C LEU A 149 17.52 8.10 61.10
N ARG A 150 17.64 7.86 59.79
CA ARG A 150 18.36 6.69 59.26
C ARG A 150 19.85 6.68 59.58
N LEU A 151 20.50 7.85 59.55
CA LEU A 151 21.92 7.96 59.92
C LEU A 151 22.12 7.67 61.41
N ALA A 152 21.24 8.20 62.27
CA ALA A 152 21.28 7.95 63.71
C ALA A 152 21.04 6.46 64.04
N SER A 153 20.09 5.80 63.37
CA SER A 153 19.84 4.38 63.58
C SER A 153 21.00 3.50 63.12
N ASN A 154 21.65 3.84 62.00
CA ASN A 154 22.80 3.09 61.51
C ASN A 154 24.05 3.28 62.41
N ALA A 155 24.22 4.46 62.99
CA ALA A 155 25.28 4.74 63.96
C ALA A 155 25.09 4.01 65.30
N GLN A 156 23.85 3.66 65.66
CA GLN A 156 23.54 2.86 66.86
C GLN A 156 23.66 1.35 66.64
N ALA A 157 23.69 0.89 65.38
CA ALA A 157 23.84 -0.52 65.01
C ALA A 157 25.28 -0.92 64.64
N SER A 158 26.23 0.02 64.77
CA SER A 158 27.68 -0.16 64.58
C SER A 158 28.39 -0.23 65.92
#